data_AF-A0A3C0PLS6-F1
#
_entry.id   AF-A0A3C0PLS6-F1
#
_cell.length_a   1.000
_cell.length_b   1.000
_cell.length_c   1.000
_cell.angle_alpha   90.00
_cell.angle_beta   90.00
_cell.angle_gamma   90.00
#
_symmetry.space_group_name_H-M   'P 1'
#
loop_
_entity.id
_entity.type
_entity.pdbx_description
1 polymer ?
#
loop_
_entity_poly.entity_id
_entity_poly.type
_entity_poly.pdbx_seq_one_letter_code
_entity_poly.pdbx_strand_id
1 'polypeptide(L)' 'MRQLGVVLSDRGSKYAVSGCKVTDRTEIDMALKELKRDKKYAKATHNTWGVLINGVPLKSDDGESGAGLVILRMLERAER' A
#
# COMPACT_ATOMS: atom_id res chain seq x y z
N MET A 1 -4.55 2.46 -11.53
CA MET A 1 -4.42 1.69 -10.26
C MET A 1 -5.61 0.75 -10.05
N ARG A 2 -5.44 -0.44 -9.44
CA ARG A 2 -6.56 -1.31 -9.01
C ARG A 2 -6.90 -1.04 -7.54
N GLN A 3 -8.18 -0.80 -7.26
CA GLN A 3 -8.68 -0.52 -5.91
C GLN A 3 -9.74 -1.57 -5.55
N LEU A 4 -9.55 -2.28 -4.44
CA LEU A 4 -10.53 -3.23 -3.91
C LEU A 4 -11.53 -2.57 -2.94
N GLY A 5 -11.30 -1.30 -2.59
CA GLY A 5 -12.07 -0.62 -1.57
C GLY A 5 -11.82 -1.20 -0.17
N VAL A 6 -12.76 -0.99 0.74
CA VAL A 6 -12.71 -1.53 2.11
C VAL A 6 -12.97 -3.03 2.05
N VAL A 7 -11.99 -3.83 2.45
CA VAL A 7 -12.07 -5.31 2.45
C VAL A 7 -12.26 -5.88 3.85
N LEU A 8 -11.94 -5.09 4.88
CA LEU A 8 -12.07 -5.46 6.28
C LEU A 8 -12.46 -4.22 7.10
N SER A 9 -13.32 -4.43 8.09
CA SER A 9 -13.55 -3.47 9.16
C SER A 9 -13.34 -4.16 10.49
N ASP A 10 -12.55 -3.57 11.37
CA ASP A 10 -12.25 -4.10 12.71
C ASP A 10 -12.27 -2.96 13.72
N ARG A 11 -13.03 -3.12 14.82
CA ARG A 11 -13.09 -2.17 15.94
C ARG A 11 -13.22 -0.69 15.53
N GLY A 12 -14.01 -0.42 14.48
CA GLY A 12 -14.23 0.93 13.94
C GLY A 12 -13.20 1.40 12.91
N SER A 13 -12.07 0.72 12.80
CA SER A 13 -11.09 0.92 11.73
C SER A 13 -11.57 0.26 10.43
N LYS A 14 -11.26 0.91 9.30
CA LYS A 14 -11.57 0.42 7.96
C LYS A 14 -10.27 0.23 7.19
N TYR A 15 -10.09 -0.97 6.65
CA TYR A 15 -8.90 -1.35 5.89
C TYR A 15 -9.26 -1.49 4.43
N ALA A 16 -8.66 -0.65 3.60
CA ALA A 16 -8.85 -0.66 2.17
C ALA A 16 -7.56 -1.05 1.45
N VAL A 17 -7.68 -1.86 0.40
CA VAL A 17 -6.53 -2.36 -0.36
C VAL A 17 -6.54 -1.79 -1.77
N SER A 18 -5.38 -1.32 -2.21
CA SER A 18 -5.15 -0.84 -3.58
C SER A 18 -3.76 -1.27 -4.03
N GLY A 19 -3.54 -1.38 -5.34
CA GLY A 19 -2.24 -1.74 -5.91
C GLY A 19 -2.10 -1.42 -7.39
N CYS A 20 -0.85 -1.29 -7.84
CA CYS A 20 -0.46 -1.14 -9.23
C CYS A 20 0.97 -1.65 -9.42
N LYS A 21 1.37 -1.87 -10.68
CA LYS A 21 2.78 -2.08 -11.02
C LYS A 21 3.53 -0.76 -10.93
N VAL A 22 4.77 -0.82 -10.47
CA VAL A 22 5.72 0.30 -10.49
C VAL A 22 7.13 -0.26 -10.76
N THR A 23 7.98 0.51 -11.42
CA THR A 23 9.35 0.10 -11.76
C THR A 23 10.44 0.88 -11.04
N ASP A 24 10.10 2.01 -10.43
CA ASP A 24 11.05 2.86 -9.72
C ASP A 24 10.36 3.64 -8.59
N ARG A 25 11.16 4.43 -7.87
CA ARG A 25 10.69 5.20 -6.72
C ARG A 25 9.79 6.37 -7.12
N THR A 26 10.02 6.98 -8.28
CA THR A 26 9.17 8.07 -8.78
C THR A 26 7.76 7.58 -9.08
N GLU A 27 7.63 6.37 -9.62
CA GLU A 27 6.32 5.75 -9.85
C GLU A 27 5.59 5.41 -8.54
N ILE A 28 6.29 5.06 -7.46
CA ILE A 28 5.67 4.91 -6.13
C ILE A 28 5.04 6.22 -5.69
N ASP A 29 5.78 7.33 -5.77
CA ASP A 29 5.30 8.65 -5.38
C ASP A 29 4.10 9.09 -6.23
N MET A 30 4.13 8.81 -7.53
CA MET A 30 3.00 9.05 -8.44
C MET A 30 1.79 8.21 -8.08
N ALA A 31 1.97 6.92 -7.78
CA ALA A 31 0.89 6.02 -7.38
C ALA A 31 0.24 6.48 -6.07
N LEU A 32 1.03 6.86 -5.06
CA LEU A 32 0.51 7.40 -3.81
C LEU A 32 -0.26 8.71 -4.03
N LYS A 33 0.25 9.59 -4.91
CA LYS A 33 -0.43 10.84 -5.28
C LYS A 33 -1.74 10.57 -6.01
N GLU A 34 -1.79 9.61 -6.93
CA GLU A 34 -3.00 9.19 -7.63
C GLU A 34 -4.03 8.62 -6.65
N LEU A 35 -3.61 7.72 -5.75
CA LEU A 35 -4.46 7.12 -4.73
C LEU A 35 -5.10 8.20 -3.84
N LYS A 36 -4.30 9.15 -3.36
CA LYS A 36 -4.74 10.25 -2.48
C LYS A 36 -5.56 11.33 -3.18
N ARG A 37 -5.85 11.23 -4.50
CA ARG A 37 -6.86 12.09 -5.14
C ARG A 37 -8.26 11.79 -4.65
N ASP A 38 -8.54 10.54 -4.27
CA ASP A 38 -9.80 10.18 -3.65
C ASP A 38 -9.72 10.50 -2.14
N LYS A 39 -10.69 11.30 -1.68
CA LYS A 39 -10.79 11.79 -0.30
C LYS A 39 -10.79 10.67 0.74
N LYS A 40 -11.25 9.46 0.40
CA LYS A 40 -11.27 8.33 1.36
C LYS A 40 -9.86 7.84 1.70
N TYR A 41 -8.94 7.88 0.76
CA TYR A 41 -7.53 7.51 0.99
C TYR A 41 -6.71 8.71 1.50
N ALA A 42 -7.02 9.91 1.01
CA ALA A 42 -6.37 11.14 1.50
C ALA A 42 -6.57 11.37 3.01
N LYS A 43 -7.73 10.97 3.54
CA LYS A 43 -8.09 11.09 4.97
C LYS A 43 -7.79 9.85 5.80
N ALA A 44 -7.20 8.80 5.21
CA ALA A 44 -6.83 7.62 5.98
C ALA A 44 -5.76 7.98 7.02
N THR A 45 -5.88 7.41 8.22
CA THR A 45 -4.92 7.64 9.32
C THR A 45 -3.50 7.21 8.93
N HIS A 46 -3.41 6.09 8.21
CA HIS A 46 -2.16 5.54 7.70
C HIS A 46 -2.37 5.06 6.25
N ASN A 47 -1.43 5.39 5.38
CA ASN A 47 -1.29 4.88 4.02
C ASN A 47 0.00 4.05 3.91
N THR A 48 0.03 2.96 4.67
CA THR A 48 1.10 1.96 4.66
C THR A 48 1.19 1.28 3.30
N TRP A 49 2.41 1.05 2.80
CA TRP A 49 2.64 0.37 1.52
C TRP A 49 3.92 -0.47 1.52
N GLY A 50 4.00 -1.40 0.57
CA GLY A 50 5.18 -2.20 0.25
C GLY A 50 5.23 -2.48 -1.24
N VAL A 51 6.44 -2.66 -1.78
CA VAL A 51 6.69 -2.96 -3.18
C VAL A 51 7.97 -3.78 -3.33
N LEU A 52 8.02 -4.62 -4.35
CA LEU A 52 9.23 -5.30 -4.83
C LEU A 52 9.58 -4.73 -6.20
N ILE A 53 10.77 -4.12 -6.31
CA ILE A 53 11.30 -3.61 -7.58
C ILE A 53 12.50 -4.46 -7.94
N ASN A 54 12.37 -5.31 -8.96
CA ASN A 54 13.40 -6.28 -9.35
C ASN A 54 13.90 -7.11 -8.15
N GLY A 55 12.97 -7.56 -7.29
CA GLY A 55 13.27 -8.30 -6.06
C GLY A 55 13.80 -7.45 -4.90
N VAL A 56 14.02 -6.15 -5.08
CA VAL A 56 14.44 -5.25 -3.99
C VAL A 56 13.22 -4.73 -3.23
N PRO A 57 13.10 -5.01 -1.93
CA PRO A 57 11.96 -4.57 -1.14
C PRO A 57 12.06 -3.11 -0.71
N LEU A 58 10.99 -2.35 -0.90
CA LEU A 58 10.80 -1.02 -0.33
C LEU A 58 9.44 -0.95 0.37
N LYS A 59 9.37 -0.22 1.48
CA LYS A 59 8.12 -0.05 2.24
C LYS A 59 8.05 1.28 2.96
N SER A 60 6.85 1.66 3.37
CA SER A 60 6.61 2.66 4.41
C SER A 60 5.49 2.20 5.31
N ASP A 61 5.68 2.37 6.62
CA ASP A 61 4.66 2.05 7.62
C ASP A 61 3.66 3.20 7.83
N ASP A 62 4.00 4.42 7.39
CA ASP A 62 3.20 5.65 7.57
C ASP A 62 2.71 5.88 9.01
N GLY A 63 3.51 5.46 10.00
CA GLY A 63 3.17 5.55 11.43
C GLY A 63 2.50 4.29 12.02
N GLU A 64 2.04 3.35 11.19
CA GLU A 64 1.51 2.05 11.64
C GLU A 64 2.62 0.99 11.67
N SER A 65 3.27 0.85 12.82
CA SER A 65 4.45 0.00 12.96
C SER A 65 4.23 -1.44 12.47
N GLY A 66 5.08 -1.88 11.53
CA GLY A 66 5.15 -3.27 11.08
C GLY A 66 4.24 -3.64 9.92
N ALA A 67 3.23 -2.83 9.59
CA ALA A 67 2.27 -3.17 8.52
C ALA A 67 2.94 -3.26 7.14
N GLY A 68 3.92 -2.39 6.83
CA GLY A 68 4.61 -2.45 5.54
C GLY A 68 5.45 -3.71 5.38
N LEU A 69 5.99 -4.27 6.48
CA LEU A 69 6.73 -5.53 6.44
C LEU A 69 5.79 -6.71 6.14
N VAL A 70 4.57 -6.67 6.65
CA VAL A 70 3.54 -7.68 6.34
C VAL A 70 3.19 -7.64 4.86
N ILE A 71 3.03 -6.44 4.28
CA ILE A 71 2.77 -6.27 2.84
C ILE A 71 3.90 -6.88 2.01
N LEU A 72 5.16 -6.56 2.33
CA LEU A 72 6.32 -7.13 1.63
C LEU A 72 6.32 -8.65 1.64
N ARG A 73 6.12 -9.27 2.81
CA ARG A 73 6.06 -10.74 2.92
C ARG A 73 4.97 -11.36 2.05
N MET A 74 3.84 -10.67 1.87
CA MET A 74 2.76 -11.16 1.00
C MET A 74 3.13 -11.03 -0.48
N LEU A 75 3.81 -9.95 -0.87
CA LEU A 75 4.33 -9.79 -2.24
C LEU A 75 5.39 -10.85 -2.55
N GLU A 76 6.36 -11.04 -1.64
CA GLU A 76 7.43 -12.04 -1.80
C GLU A 76 6.86 -13.46 -1.87
N ARG A 77 5.77 -13.74 -1.15
CA ARG A 77 5.06 -15.03 -1.23
C ARG A 77 4.35 -15.22 -2.57
N ALA A 78 3.82 -14.14 -3.15
CA ALA A 78 3.08 -14.20 -4.41
C ALA A 78 3.99 -14.29 -5.65
N GLU A 79 5.27 -13.92 -5.53
CA GLU A 79 6.28 -14.09 -6.59
C GLU A 79 6.90 -15.50 -6.62
N ARG A 80 6.58 -16.37 -5.65
CA ARG A 80 6.98 -17.79 -5.64
C ARG A 80 5.96 -18.65 -6.39
#